data_AF-A0A257W3R2-F1
#
_entry.id   AF-A0A257W3R2-F1
#
_cell.length_a   1.000
_cell.length_b   1.000
_cell.length_c   1.000
_cell.angle_alpha   90.00
_cell.angle_beta   90.00
_cell.angle_gamma   90.00
#
_symmetry.space_group_name_H-M   'P 1'
#
loop_
_entity.id
_entity.type
_entity.pdbx_description
1 polymer ?
#
loop_
_entity_poly.entity_id
_entity_poly.type
_entity_poly.pdbx_seq_one_letter_code
_entity_poly.pdbx_strand_id
1 'polypeptide(L)'
;MTKTILAKLYNDEAGFIVSAELVIVATIAVLAMIVGLSEVAYNINEELEDVGAAIGNISQTYQVYGTCGHKASTNGSSFYDVPDFCDDQGDINCDSSPIGEGN
;
A
#
# COMPACT_ATOMS: atom_id res chain seq x y z
N MET A 1 -59.62 23.51 5.91
CA MET A 1 -58.48 23.80 5.01
C MET A 1 -57.31 22.83 5.14
N THR A 2 -57.28 21.93 6.14
CA THR A 2 -56.17 21.00 6.42
C THR A 2 -56.28 19.62 5.73
N LYS A 3 -57.49 19.16 5.40
CA LYS A 3 -57.73 17.84 4.77
C LYS A 3 -57.06 17.67 3.40
N THR A 4 -56.79 18.75 2.68
CA THR A 4 -56.22 18.74 1.33
C THR A 4 -54.70 18.60 1.29
N ILE A 5 -53.97 19.01 2.33
CA ILE A 5 -52.51 18.85 2.38
C ILE A 5 -52.14 17.42 2.79
N LEU A 6 -52.79 16.88 3.81
CA LEU A 6 -52.60 15.49 4.26
C LEU A 6 -52.95 14.47 3.17
N ALA A 7 -54.04 14.71 2.41
CA ALA A 7 -54.40 13.84 1.28
C ALA A 7 -53.44 13.97 0.08
N LYS A 8 -52.78 15.12 -0.10
CA LYS A 8 -51.76 15.29 -1.14
C LYS A 8 -50.48 14.57 -0.77
N LEU A 9 -50.00 14.70 0.47
CA LEU A 9 -48.82 13.97 0.97
C LEU A 9 -49.02 12.46 0.97
N TYR A 10 -50.23 11.96 1.24
CA TYR A 10 -50.53 10.53 1.23
C TYR A 10 -50.61 9.93 -0.18
N ASN A 11 -50.88 10.74 -1.21
CA ASN A 11 -50.91 10.30 -2.62
C ASN A 11 -49.66 10.79 -3.40
N ASP A 12 -48.67 11.33 -2.70
CA ASP A 12 -47.42 11.80 -3.31
C ASP A 12 -46.40 10.66 -3.38
N GLU A 13 -46.54 9.84 -4.41
CA GLU A 13 -45.58 8.77 -4.76
C GLU A 13 -44.25 9.35 -5.31
N ALA A 14 -44.24 10.59 -5.80
CA ALA A 14 -43.07 11.20 -6.43
C ALA A 14 -41.98 11.53 -5.40
N GLY A 15 -42.34 11.91 -4.17
CA GLY A 15 -41.37 12.18 -3.11
C GLY A 15 -40.71 10.93 -2.50
N PHE A 16 -41.43 9.81 -2.44
CA PHE A 16 -40.93 8.53 -1.89
C PHE A 16 -40.02 7.78 -2.87
N ILE A 17 -40.34 7.81 -4.17
CA ILE A 17 -39.53 7.18 -5.23
C ILE A 17 -38.18 7.90 -5.40
N VAL A 18 -38.17 9.23 -5.39
CA VAL A 18 -36.95 10.04 -5.58
C VAL A 18 -35.96 9.92 -4.41
N SER A 19 -36.43 9.65 -3.20
CA SER A 19 -35.55 9.50 -2.02
C SER A 19 -34.90 8.11 -1.94
N ALA A 20 -35.63 7.04 -2.25
CA ALA A 20 -35.07 5.68 -2.24
C ALA A 20 -34.04 5.45 -3.37
N GLU A 21 -34.32 5.94 -4.58
CA GLU A 21 -33.41 5.79 -5.73
C GLU A 21 -32.08 6.53 -5.51
N LEU A 22 -32.14 7.76 -4.98
CA LEU A 22 -30.93 8.54 -4.70
C LEU A 22 -30.07 7.92 -3.61
N VAL A 23 -30.70 7.27 -2.61
CA VAL A 23 -29.97 6.50 -1.59
C VAL A 23 -29.24 5.32 -2.21
N ILE A 24 -29.86 4.57 -3.14
CA ILE A 24 -29.20 3.44 -3.80
C ILE A 24 -28.04 3.91 -4.68
N VAL A 25 -28.21 5.01 -5.42
CA VAL A 25 -27.12 5.59 -6.22
C VAL A 25 -25.97 6.05 -5.33
N ALA A 26 -26.28 6.71 -4.21
CA ALA A 26 -25.27 7.18 -3.26
C ALA A 26 -24.51 6.01 -2.61
N THR A 27 -25.18 4.92 -2.23
CA THR A 27 -24.49 3.75 -1.65
C THR A 27 -23.60 3.06 -2.66
N ILE A 28 -24.04 2.90 -3.92
CA ILE A 28 -23.18 2.35 -4.98
C ILE A 28 -21.96 3.25 -5.22
N ALA A 29 -22.14 4.57 -5.24
CA ALA A 29 -21.04 5.52 -5.42
C ALA A 29 -20.02 5.45 -4.29
N VAL A 30 -20.47 5.35 -3.03
CA VAL A 30 -19.59 5.21 -1.87
C VAL A 30 -18.84 3.88 -1.90
N LEU A 31 -19.52 2.77 -2.22
CA LEU A 31 -18.88 1.46 -2.33
C LEU A 31 -17.83 1.43 -3.44
N ALA A 32 -18.15 1.99 -4.62
CA ALA A 32 -17.23 2.10 -5.74
C ALA A 32 -16.00 2.95 -5.38
N MET A 33 -16.19 4.04 -4.62
CA MET A 33 -15.08 4.87 -4.15
C MET A 33 -14.20 4.15 -3.14
N ILE A 34 -14.78 3.42 -2.18
CA ILE A 34 -14.01 2.68 -1.17
C ILE A 34 -13.17 1.60 -1.86
N VAL A 35 -13.78 0.77 -2.70
CA VAL A 35 -13.06 -0.27 -3.46
C VAL A 35 -12.00 0.35 -4.35
N GLY A 36 -12.34 1.41 -5.10
CA GLY A 36 -11.40 2.11 -5.97
C GLY A 36 -10.20 2.67 -5.20
N LEU A 37 -10.41 3.25 -4.02
CA LEU A 37 -9.32 3.77 -3.21
C LEU A 37 -8.46 2.65 -2.60
N SER A 38 -9.06 1.53 -2.20
CA SER A 38 -8.35 0.34 -1.73
C SER A 38 -7.43 -0.24 -2.83
N GLU A 39 -7.92 -0.36 -4.05
CA GLU A 39 -7.13 -0.86 -5.18
C GLU A 39 -5.99 0.10 -5.56
N VAL A 40 -6.23 1.42 -5.50
CA VAL A 40 -5.17 2.41 -5.73
C VAL A 40 -4.08 2.30 -4.66
N ALA A 41 -4.47 2.15 -3.38
CA ALA A 41 -3.51 1.99 -2.31
C ALA A 41 -2.69 0.70 -2.46
N TYR A 42 -3.34 -0.41 -2.83
CA TYR A 42 -2.65 -1.68 -3.08
C TYR A 42 -1.65 -1.55 -4.22
N ASN A 43 -2.08 -1.09 -5.40
CA ASN A 43 -1.18 -0.94 -6.55
C ASN A 43 -0.01 0.01 -6.30
N ILE A 44 -0.21 1.10 -5.56
CA ILE A 44 0.90 2.00 -5.21
C ILE A 44 1.95 1.27 -4.36
N ASN A 45 1.53 0.44 -3.39
CA ASN A 45 2.47 -0.29 -2.56
C ASN A 45 3.26 -1.33 -3.36
N GLU A 46 2.60 -2.06 -4.25
CA GLU A 46 3.27 -3.05 -5.13
C GLU A 46 4.28 -2.37 -6.07
N GLU A 47 3.94 -1.23 -6.67
CA GLU A 47 4.89 -0.49 -7.53
C GLU A 47 6.07 0.11 -6.72
N LEU A 48 5.83 0.52 -5.47
CA LEU A 48 6.90 0.98 -4.59
C LEU A 48 7.79 -0.17 -4.13
N GLU A 49 7.23 -1.36 -3.97
CA GLU A 49 7.95 -2.60 -3.69
C GLU A 49 8.83 -2.99 -4.89
N ASP A 50 8.30 -2.98 -6.11
CA ASP A 50 9.10 -3.19 -7.33
C ASP A 50 10.28 -2.20 -7.44
N VAL A 51 10.07 -0.94 -7.09
CA VAL A 51 11.14 0.07 -7.03
C VAL A 51 12.15 -0.25 -5.93
N GLY A 52 11.68 -0.67 -4.75
CA GLY A 52 12.53 -1.08 -3.63
C GLY A 52 13.41 -2.27 -3.98
N ALA A 53 12.80 -3.34 -4.50
CA ALA A 53 13.50 -4.54 -4.97
C ALA A 53 14.49 -4.21 -6.10
N ALA A 54 14.14 -3.32 -7.03
CA ALA A 54 15.07 -2.89 -8.08
C ALA A 54 16.32 -2.19 -7.53
N ILE A 55 16.18 -1.39 -6.46
CA ILE A 55 17.31 -0.77 -5.75
C ILE A 55 18.09 -1.83 -4.96
N GLY A 56 17.40 -2.74 -4.28
CA GLY A 56 17.99 -3.86 -3.53
C GLY A 56 18.86 -4.79 -4.39
N ASN A 57 18.45 -4.99 -5.65
CA ASN A 57 19.19 -5.79 -6.64
C ASN A 57 20.51 -5.16 -7.11
N ILE A 58 20.82 -3.92 -6.72
CA ILE A 58 22.14 -3.32 -6.94
C ILE A 58 23.10 -3.90 -5.89
N SER A 59 24.34 -4.20 -6.29
CA SER A 59 25.36 -4.69 -5.35
C SER A 59 25.66 -3.65 -4.25
N GLN A 60 25.11 -3.86 -3.05
CA GLN A 60 25.38 -3.01 -1.87
C GLN A 60 26.60 -3.47 -1.04
N THR A 61 27.15 -4.65 -1.38
CA THR A 61 28.37 -5.18 -0.77
C THR A 61 29.60 -4.37 -1.20
N TYR A 62 30.46 -4.01 -0.24
CA TYR A 62 31.76 -3.38 -0.52
C TYR A 62 32.89 -3.97 0.33
N GLN A 63 34.11 -3.90 -0.19
CA GLN A 63 35.32 -4.28 0.53
C GLN A 63 36.49 -3.38 0.16
N VAL A 64 37.06 -2.71 1.15
CA VAL A 64 38.23 -1.85 1.06
C VAL A 64 39.34 -2.47 1.89
N TYR A 65 40.46 -2.78 1.24
CA TYR A 65 41.63 -3.34 1.93
C TYR A 65 42.46 -2.25 2.59
N GLY A 66 42.92 -2.54 3.82
CA GLY A 66 43.93 -1.74 4.50
C GLY A 66 45.30 -1.89 3.86
N THR A 67 46.21 -0.95 4.14
CA THR A 67 47.59 -1.00 3.64
C THR A 67 48.53 -1.28 4.80
N CYS A 68 49.59 -2.06 4.60
CA CYS A 68 50.63 -2.25 5.60
C CYS A 68 52.01 -1.91 5.02
N GLY A 69 52.81 -1.19 5.82
CA GLY A 69 54.19 -0.85 5.53
C GLY A 69 55.09 -1.16 6.71
N HIS A 70 56.38 -0.82 6.60
CA HIS A 70 57.41 -1.24 7.56
C HIS A 70 57.17 -0.81 9.02
N LYS A 71 56.41 0.26 9.27
CA LYS A 71 56.15 0.79 10.63
C LYS A 71 54.72 1.24 10.88
N ALA A 72 53.80 0.96 9.96
CA ALA A 72 52.41 1.37 10.08
C ALA A 72 51.51 0.43 9.29
N SER A 73 50.31 0.20 9.82
CA SER A 73 49.23 -0.49 9.13
C SER A 73 47.96 0.33 9.27
N THR A 74 47.13 0.34 8.23
CA THR A 74 45.76 0.83 8.29
C THR A 74 44.82 -0.35 8.19
N ASN A 75 43.71 -0.31 8.92
CA ASN A 75 42.67 -1.31 8.77
C ASN A 75 41.85 -1.02 7.50
N GLY A 76 41.34 -2.09 6.89
CA GLY A 76 40.32 -1.99 5.86
C GLY A 76 38.92 -1.82 6.45
N SER A 77 37.93 -1.72 5.57
CA SER A 77 36.51 -1.78 5.92
C SER A 77 35.78 -2.65 4.90
N SER A 78 34.76 -3.37 5.35
CA SER A 78 33.91 -4.17 4.46
C SER A 78 32.50 -4.23 5.00
N PHE A 79 31.55 -4.31 4.10
CA PHE A 79 30.15 -4.61 4.37
C PHE A 79 29.71 -5.67 3.37
N TYR A 80 29.07 -6.73 3.86
CA TYR A 80 28.50 -7.78 3.03
C TYR A 80 26.99 -7.77 3.25
N ASP A 81 26.28 -7.46 2.18
CA ASP A 81 24.84 -7.41 2.15
C ASP A 81 24.28 -8.83 2.03
N VAL A 82 23.31 -9.17 2.88
CA VAL A 82 22.69 -10.51 2.93
C VAL A 82 21.18 -10.32 2.86
N PRO A 83 20.46 -11.10 2.03
CA PRO A 83 19.00 -10.96 1.93
C PRO A 83 18.30 -11.10 3.28
N ASP A 84 17.36 -10.19 3.56
CA ASP A 84 16.51 -10.20 4.74
C ASP A 84 15.00 -10.19 4.39
N PHE A 85 14.15 -9.79 5.36
CA PHE A 85 12.71 -9.67 5.15
C PHE A 85 12.40 -8.34 4.46
N CYS A 86 11.73 -8.38 3.31
CA CYS A 86 11.50 -7.24 2.40
C CYS A 86 12.63 -6.92 1.40
N ASP A 87 13.51 -7.90 1.13
CA ASP A 87 14.57 -7.78 0.11
C ASP A 87 14.25 -8.51 -1.22
N ASP A 88 13.28 -9.43 -1.22
CA ASP A 88 12.86 -10.18 -2.41
C ASP A 88 11.66 -9.50 -3.11
N GLN A 89 11.32 -9.96 -4.32
CA GLN A 89 10.10 -9.48 -5.01
C GLN A 89 8.84 -10.12 -4.44
N GLY A 90 7.80 -9.31 -4.26
CA GLY A 90 6.46 -9.70 -3.82
C GLY A 90 6.37 -10.12 -2.36
N ASP A 91 7.18 -9.54 -1.48
CA ASP A 91 7.26 -9.91 -0.06
C ASP A 91 6.83 -8.80 0.92
N ILE A 92 6.30 -7.67 0.41
CA ILE A 92 5.66 -6.61 1.21
C ILE A 92 4.37 -7.10 1.90
N ASN A 93 3.84 -8.23 1.44
CA ASN A 93 2.64 -8.90 1.89
C ASN A 93 3.01 -9.81 3.08
N CYS A 94 2.20 -9.81 4.14
CA CYS A 94 2.44 -10.63 5.35
C CYS A 94 2.25 -12.15 5.15
N ASP A 95 2.32 -12.64 3.91
CA ASP A 95 2.13 -14.03 3.54
C ASP A 95 3.44 -14.84 3.63
N SER A 96 4.59 -14.16 3.69
CA SER A 96 5.90 -14.77 3.93
C SER A 96 6.20 -14.82 5.43
N SER A 97 6.78 -15.93 5.90
CA SER A 97 7.23 -16.04 7.29
C SER A 97 8.45 -15.13 7.48
N PRO A 98 8.51 -14.30 8.55
CA PRO A 98 9.65 -13.45 8.80
C PRO A 98 10.91 -14.31 8.93
N ILE A 99 11.89 -14.01 8.08
CA ILE A 99 13.23 -14.61 8.11
C ILE A 99 14.11 -13.67 8.93
N GLY A 100 14.80 -14.19 9.95
CA GLY A 100 15.69 -13.39 10.78
C GLY A 100 16.94 -12.96 9.99
N GLU A 101 17.37 -11.71 10.20
CA GLU A 101 18.61 -11.17 9.64
C GLU A 101 19.82 -11.85 10.30
N GLY A 102 20.57 -12.65 9.53
CA GLY A 102 21.89 -13.18 9.89
C GLY A 102 21.96 -14.17 11.07
N ASN A 103 22.89 -15.12 11.00
CA ASN A 103 23.43 -15.81 12.18
C ASN A 103 24.62 -15.03 12.73
#